data_AF-A0A6G3Q9V3-F1
#
_entry.id   AF-A0A6G3Q9V3-F1
#
_cell.length_a   1.000
_cell.length_b   1.000
_cell.length_c   1.000
_cell.angle_alpha   90.00
_cell.angle_beta   90.00
_cell.angle_gamma   90.00
#
_symmetry.space_group_name_H-M   'P 1'
#
loop_
_entity.id
_entity.type
_entity.pdbx_description
1 polymer ?
#
loop_
_entity_poly.entity_id
_entity_poly.type
_entity_poly.pdbx_seq_one_letter_code
_entity_poly.pdbx_strand_id
1 'polypeptide(L)'
;MWRMRYRISALAALLAAVAIILTQAVVLTSPASAAGFWDCPRGFGNSSSCSNISNNDTVSERQLPSEVYRGDSRSPYEIFNNGFTAIGSDYDIRRHVQGGNNARSGYISTSAALSESEVFARSQGGRNLDSMAAQPNCRTGRPVAQWTPFPGMGWTLTGQCANRWVEADSYVYVIDSHMARNALYIPDQVRGDATLGRYASQQEWAYIHHIPNTAVIGVRVYRMRARVDNGGRIDFRSQTFRYDRFMGNPAHGQARVTYDPAADPGAHFDWRTYLNVPAPAANPYTRGCSAINRCRDGNG
;
A
#
# COMPACT_ATOMS: atom_id res chain seq x y z
N MET A 1 16.75 -24.01 -45.70
CA MET A 1 17.34 -22.87 -44.94
C MET A 1 16.39 -22.26 -43.89
N TRP A 2 15.42 -23.01 -43.35
CA TRP A 2 14.32 -22.48 -42.50
C TRP A 2 14.30 -23.04 -41.06
N ARG A 3 15.26 -23.91 -40.69
CA ARG A 3 15.31 -24.56 -39.37
C ARG A 3 16.25 -23.90 -38.35
N MET A 4 17.04 -22.90 -38.74
CA MET A 4 18.00 -22.24 -37.83
C MET A 4 17.46 -20.99 -37.13
N ARG A 5 16.42 -20.33 -37.66
CA ARG A 5 15.89 -19.07 -37.09
C ARG A 5 15.05 -19.26 -35.82
N TYR A 6 14.49 -20.44 -35.57
CA TYR A 6 13.65 -20.69 -34.39
C TYR A 6 14.44 -20.99 -33.11
N ARG A 7 15.71 -21.41 -33.21
CA ARG A 7 16.52 -21.76 -32.03
C ARG A 7 17.08 -20.55 -31.29
N ILE A 8 17.23 -19.42 -32.00
CA ILE A 8 17.74 -18.17 -31.41
C ILE A 8 16.63 -17.45 -30.62
N SER A 9 15.37 -17.54 -31.06
CA SER A 9 14.22 -16.92 -30.36
C SER A 9 13.86 -17.61 -29.05
N ALA A 10 13.97 -18.93 -28.96
CA ALA A 10 13.68 -19.67 -27.74
C ALA A 10 14.72 -19.41 -26.63
N LEU A 11 16.00 -19.27 -27.02
CA LEU A 11 17.07 -18.97 -26.05
C LEU A 11 16.98 -17.54 -25.52
N ALA A 12 16.61 -16.57 -26.38
CA ALA A 12 16.40 -15.18 -25.97
C ALA A 12 15.18 -15.03 -25.04
N ALA A 13 14.08 -15.75 -25.30
CA ALA A 13 12.90 -15.77 -24.43
C ALA A 13 13.20 -16.43 -23.08
N LEU A 14 14.00 -17.50 -23.05
CA LEU A 14 14.40 -18.17 -21.82
C LEU A 14 15.35 -17.30 -20.98
N LEU A 15 16.28 -16.57 -21.62
CA LEU A 15 17.19 -15.64 -20.93
C LEU A 15 16.46 -14.40 -20.39
N ALA A 16 15.46 -13.88 -21.10
CA ALA A 16 14.60 -12.79 -20.60
C ALA A 16 13.75 -13.24 -19.40
N ALA A 17 13.19 -14.46 -19.42
CA ALA A 17 12.45 -15.03 -18.29
C ALA A 17 13.34 -15.28 -17.07
N VAL A 18 14.57 -15.77 -17.27
CA VAL A 18 15.55 -15.99 -16.19
C VAL A 18 16.03 -14.66 -15.60
N ALA A 19 16.20 -13.60 -16.40
CA ALA A 19 16.51 -12.27 -15.90
C ALA A 19 15.38 -11.67 -15.05
N ILE A 20 14.11 -11.90 -15.42
CA ILE A 20 12.93 -11.48 -14.64
C ILE A 20 12.79 -12.28 -13.33
N ILE A 21 13.23 -13.54 -13.30
CA ILE A 21 13.21 -14.36 -12.07
C ILE A 21 14.38 -13.99 -11.14
N LEU A 22 15.56 -13.66 -11.68
CA LEU A 22 16.73 -13.27 -10.89
C LEU A 22 16.61 -11.86 -10.29
N THR A 23 15.90 -10.92 -10.93
CA THR A 23 15.60 -9.62 -10.30
C THR A 23 14.56 -9.73 -9.18
N GLN A 24 13.65 -10.71 -9.24
CA GLN A 24 12.66 -10.95 -8.16
C GLN A 24 13.26 -11.54 -6.88
N ALA A 25 14.40 -12.22 -6.96
CA ALA A 25 15.08 -12.79 -5.79
C ALA A 25 15.83 -11.74 -4.95
N VAL A 26 16.16 -10.57 -5.52
CA VAL A 26 16.95 -9.53 -4.83
C VAL A 26 16.07 -8.59 -3.98
N VAL A 27 14.74 -8.64 -4.12
CA VAL A 27 13.80 -7.79 -3.35
C VAL A 27 13.42 -8.41 -1.99
N LEU A 28 14.01 -9.55 -1.60
CA LEU A 28 13.58 -10.31 -0.43
C LEU A 28 14.09 -9.82 0.93
N THR A 29 15.03 -8.88 0.99
CA THR A 29 15.52 -8.32 2.26
C THR A 29 15.98 -6.88 2.10
N SER A 30 15.11 -5.97 1.67
CA SER A 30 15.40 -4.55 1.86
C SER A 30 15.13 -4.21 3.33
N PRO A 31 16.13 -3.73 4.10
CA PRO A 31 15.84 -3.11 5.39
C PRO A 31 14.89 -1.94 5.16
N ALA A 32 14.14 -1.54 6.20
CA ALA A 32 13.29 -0.36 6.15
C ALA A 32 14.07 0.81 5.51
N SER A 33 13.68 1.20 4.30
CA SER A 33 14.26 2.35 3.62
C SER A 33 13.72 3.58 4.34
N ALA A 34 14.48 4.06 5.32
CA ALA A 34 14.22 5.35 5.93
C ALA A 34 14.08 6.39 4.82
N ALA A 35 13.00 7.18 4.87
CA ALA A 35 12.85 8.35 4.03
C ALA A 35 14.15 9.18 4.05
N GLY A 36 14.57 9.64 2.87
CA GLY A 36 15.84 10.37 2.70
C GLY A 36 15.94 11.58 3.63
N PHE A 37 17.17 11.92 4.01
CA PHE A 37 17.53 13.02 4.94
C PHE A 37 17.24 14.43 4.40
N TRP A 38 16.58 14.55 3.26
CA TRP A 38 16.29 15.82 2.59
C TRP A 38 14.82 16.19 2.79
N ASP A 39 14.58 17.43 3.24
CA ASP A 39 13.24 17.95 3.51
C ASP A 39 12.57 18.40 2.20
N CYS A 40 11.28 18.12 2.04
CA CYS A 40 10.39 18.72 1.04
C CYS A 40 9.67 19.92 1.69
N PRO A 41 10.10 21.18 1.45
CA PRO A 41 9.53 22.33 2.11
C PRO A 41 8.02 22.43 1.84
N ARG A 42 7.24 22.63 2.90
CA ARG A 42 5.76 22.63 2.87
C ARG A 42 5.12 21.33 2.37
N GLY A 43 5.85 20.22 2.21
CA GLY A 43 5.29 19.00 1.62
C GLY A 43 5.57 18.86 0.12
N PHE A 44 6.38 19.74 -0.48
CA PHE A 44 6.53 19.83 -1.92
C PHE A 44 7.98 19.92 -2.37
N GLY A 45 8.20 19.54 -3.62
CA GLY A 45 9.42 19.87 -4.34
C GLY A 45 9.25 19.65 -5.84
N ASN A 46 10.01 20.41 -6.64
CA ASN A 46 10.10 20.20 -8.09
C ASN A 46 10.86 18.89 -8.45
N SER A 47 11.37 18.16 -7.46
CA SER A 47 12.04 16.87 -7.65
C SER A 47 11.04 15.71 -7.67
N SER A 48 11.40 14.63 -8.36
CA SER A 48 10.66 13.36 -8.37
C SER A 48 10.58 12.67 -7.00
N SER A 49 11.39 13.11 -6.03
CA SER A 49 11.46 12.57 -4.66
C SER A 49 10.48 13.22 -3.68
N CYS A 50 9.80 14.30 -4.06
CA CYS A 50 8.81 14.97 -3.24
C CYS A 50 7.39 14.71 -3.74
N SER A 51 6.44 14.84 -2.80
CA SER A 51 5.02 14.81 -3.11
C SER A 51 4.64 15.91 -4.10
N ASN A 52 3.70 15.60 -5.00
CA ASN A 52 3.14 16.56 -5.95
C ASN A 52 1.86 17.24 -5.43
N ILE A 53 1.45 16.95 -4.20
CA ILE A 53 0.23 17.50 -3.59
C ILE A 53 0.38 18.99 -3.38
N SER A 54 -0.62 19.77 -3.82
CA SER A 54 -0.72 21.20 -3.49
C SER A 54 -1.78 21.60 -2.49
N ASN A 55 -1.37 22.03 -1.28
CA ASN A 55 -2.27 22.44 -0.20
C ASN A 55 -1.63 23.40 0.83
N ASN A 56 -2.41 24.38 1.32
CA ASN A 56 -1.94 25.43 2.25
C ASN A 56 -1.90 25.03 3.73
N ASP A 57 -2.54 23.92 4.12
CA ASP A 57 -2.55 23.42 5.50
C ASP A 57 -1.34 22.48 5.78
N THR A 58 -0.68 22.00 4.74
CA THR A 58 0.44 21.05 4.88
C THR A 58 1.69 21.67 5.51
N VAL A 59 2.47 20.83 6.19
CA VAL A 59 3.77 21.20 6.76
C VAL A 59 4.91 20.55 5.98
N SER A 60 6.12 21.08 6.14
CA SER A 60 7.32 20.43 5.59
C SER A 60 7.42 18.99 6.09
N GLU A 61 7.76 18.09 5.18
CA GLU A 61 7.86 16.65 5.44
C GLU A 61 9.08 16.07 4.73
N ARG A 62 9.44 14.85 5.10
CA ARG A 62 10.50 14.06 4.47
C ARG A 62 10.22 13.71 3.00
N GLN A 63 11.26 13.31 2.27
CA GLN A 63 11.10 12.75 0.92
C GLN A 63 10.32 11.44 0.90
N LEU A 64 9.65 11.19 -0.23
CA LEU A 64 9.03 9.90 -0.53
C LEU A 64 10.11 8.80 -0.50
N PRO A 65 9.85 7.65 0.17
CA PRO A 65 10.68 6.47 -0.02
C PRO A 65 10.57 5.98 -1.47
N SER A 66 11.42 5.04 -1.89
CA SER A 66 11.27 4.41 -3.21
C SER A 66 9.97 3.62 -3.32
N GLU A 67 9.59 2.96 -2.24
CA GLU A 67 8.43 2.10 -2.18
C GLU A 67 7.67 2.30 -0.87
N VAL A 68 6.37 2.09 -0.94
CA VAL A 68 5.48 1.92 0.21
C VAL A 68 4.67 0.64 0.05
N TYR A 69 4.13 0.19 1.17
CA TYR A 69 3.40 -1.05 1.28
C TYR A 69 1.96 -0.80 1.70
N ARG A 70 1.04 -1.63 1.23
CA ARG A 70 -0.36 -1.60 1.65
C ARG A 70 -0.91 -3.00 1.86
N GLY A 71 -1.29 -3.31 3.10
CA GLY A 71 -2.09 -4.49 3.41
C GLY A 71 -3.54 -4.32 2.94
N ASP A 72 -4.06 -5.26 2.14
CA ASP A 72 -5.42 -5.19 1.60
C ASP A 72 -6.02 -6.59 1.42
N SER A 73 -7.35 -6.68 1.44
CA SER A 73 -8.08 -7.95 1.24
C SER A 73 -8.47 -8.17 -0.22
N ARG A 74 -8.49 -7.11 -1.04
CA ARG A 74 -8.86 -7.17 -2.46
C ARG A 74 -7.86 -7.98 -3.27
N SER A 75 -8.34 -8.62 -4.32
CA SER A 75 -7.49 -9.49 -5.14
C SER A 75 -6.56 -8.68 -6.06
N PRO A 76 -5.38 -9.23 -6.43
CA PRO A 76 -4.50 -8.58 -7.39
C PRO A 76 -5.14 -8.35 -8.76
N TYR A 77 -6.11 -9.16 -9.18
CA TYR A 77 -6.88 -8.88 -10.40
C TYR A 77 -7.55 -7.50 -10.33
N GLU A 78 -8.22 -7.17 -9.24
CA GLU A 78 -8.88 -5.89 -9.06
C GLU A 78 -7.88 -4.74 -9.06
N ILE A 79 -6.82 -4.84 -8.26
CA ILE A 79 -5.86 -3.76 -8.05
C ILE A 79 -4.95 -3.56 -9.27
N PHE A 80 -4.54 -4.62 -9.97
CA PHE A 80 -3.70 -4.47 -11.16
C PHE A 80 -4.47 -3.87 -12.34
N ASN A 81 -5.80 -4.00 -12.37
CA ASN A 81 -6.64 -3.36 -13.38
C ASN A 81 -6.99 -1.91 -13.02
N ASN A 82 -7.31 -1.65 -11.75
CA ASN A 82 -7.96 -0.39 -11.36
C ASN A 82 -7.11 0.52 -10.47
N GLY A 83 -6.05 0.00 -9.85
CA GLY A 83 -5.30 0.70 -8.80
C GLY A 83 -6.08 0.72 -7.49
N PHE A 84 -5.83 1.74 -6.67
CA PHE A 84 -6.55 1.97 -5.43
C PHE A 84 -7.33 3.28 -5.51
N THR A 85 -8.58 3.26 -5.08
CA THR A 85 -9.38 4.48 -4.89
C THR A 85 -9.83 4.55 -3.43
N ALA A 86 -9.78 5.75 -2.87
CA ALA A 86 -10.27 6.05 -1.53
C ALA A 86 -11.79 5.82 -1.45
N ILE A 87 -12.28 5.63 -0.23
CA ILE A 87 -13.70 5.31 -0.02
C ILE A 87 -14.56 6.58 -0.11
N GLY A 88 -13.98 7.75 0.15
CA GLY A 88 -14.66 9.04 0.00
C GLY A 88 -13.69 10.18 -0.30
N SER A 89 -14.00 11.34 0.26
CA SER A 89 -13.29 12.61 0.02
C SER A 89 -13.15 13.45 1.29
N ASP A 90 -13.20 12.81 2.47
CA ASP A 90 -12.93 13.47 3.76
C ASP A 90 -11.42 13.48 4.04
N TYR A 91 -10.83 14.68 4.04
CA TYR A 91 -9.39 14.91 4.20
C TYR A 91 -9.00 15.43 5.58
N ASP A 92 -9.87 15.32 6.59
CA ASP A 92 -9.51 15.60 7.98
C ASP A 92 -8.51 14.54 8.48
N ILE A 93 -7.22 14.88 8.54
CA ILE A 93 -6.14 13.97 8.92
C ILE A 93 -6.38 13.40 10.33
N ARG A 94 -6.83 14.24 11.27
CA ARG A 94 -7.08 13.80 12.64
C ARG A 94 -8.14 12.69 12.67
N ARG A 95 -9.20 12.85 11.89
CA ARG A 95 -10.27 11.86 11.78
C ARG A 95 -9.83 10.60 11.08
N HIS A 96 -8.99 10.73 10.06
CA HIS A 96 -8.38 9.61 9.35
C HIS A 96 -7.55 8.73 10.29
N VAL A 97 -6.56 9.30 10.98
CA VAL A 97 -5.62 8.54 11.82
C VAL A 97 -6.30 7.93 13.05
N GLN A 98 -7.36 8.55 13.56
CA GLN A 98 -8.12 8.04 14.69
C GLN A 98 -9.07 6.90 14.34
N GLY A 99 -9.23 6.57 13.06
CA GLY A 99 -10.15 5.53 12.62
C GLY A 99 -11.63 5.90 12.73
N GLY A 100 -11.94 7.15 13.09
CA GLY A 100 -13.28 7.59 13.50
C GLY A 100 -14.30 7.66 12.37
N ASN A 101 -13.86 7.64 11.10
CA ASN A 101 -14.72 7.68 9.92
C ASN A 101 -14.06 7.05 8.67
N ASN A 102 -13.45 5.87 8.83
CA ASN A 102 -12.79 5.16 7.71
C ASN A 102 -13.70 4.94 6.49
N ALA A 103 -15.02 4.97 6.67
CA ALA A 103 -16.01 4.82 5.60
C ALA A 103 -16.17 6.04 4.68
N ARG A 104 -15.50 7.17 4.95
CA ARG A 104 -15.56 8.39 4.11
C ARG A 104 -14.20 9.01 3.82
N SER A 105 -13.12 8.40 4.33
CA SER A 105 -11.80 8.97 4.21
C SER A 105 -11.40 9.11 2.74
N GLY A 106 -10.88 10.29 2.40
CA GLY A 106 -10.24 10.57 1.11
C GLY A 106 -8.82 10.05 1.00
N TYR A 107 -8.31 9.38 2.04
CA TYR A 107 -6.95 8.86 2.07
C TYR A 107 -6.90 7.35 1.82
N ILE A 108 -5.82 6.93 1.17
CA ILE A 108 -5.41 5.54 1.04
C ILE A 108 -4.16 5.36 1.91
N SER A 109 -4.33 4.71 3.06
CA SER A 109 -3.24 4.40 3.97
C SER A 109 -2.23 3.43 3.36
N THR A 110 -0.96 3.80 3.40
CA THR A 110 0.19 2.95 3.06
C THR A 110 1.27 3.15 4.12
N SER A 111 2.27 2.29 4.18
CA SER A 111 3.39 2.41 5.12
C SER A 111 4.72 2.23 4.42
N ALA A 112 5.73 3.00 4.82
CA ALA A 112 7.11 2.74 4.41
C ALA A 112 7.70 1.46 5.07
N ALA A 113 7.03 0.92 6.11
CA ALA A 113 7.43 -0.29 6.78
C ALA A 113 6.59 -1.49 6.32
N LEU A 114 7.25 -2.48 5.70
CA LEU A 114 6.60 -3.72 5.29
C LEU A 114 5.91 -4.43 6.47
N SER A 115 6.57 -4.48 7.63
CA SER A 115 6.04 -5.14 8.84
C SER A 115 4.71 -4.57 9.30
N GLU A 116 4.51 -3.25 9.22
CA GLU A 116 3.25 -2.61 9.57
C GLU A 116 2.15 -3.03 8.58
N SER A 117 2.47 -3.05 7.28
CA SER A 117 1.53 -3.49 6.25
C SER A 117 1.19 -4.98 6.34
N GLU A 118 2.11 -5.83 6.78
CA GLU A 118 1.85 -7.24 7.07
C GLU A 118 0.89 -7.42 8.25
N VAL A 119 0.99 -6.60 9.30
CA VAL A 119 0.03 -6.60 10.41
C VAL A 119 -1.38 -6.24 9.91
N PHE A 120 -1.50 -5.22 9.06
CA PHE A 120 -2.77 -4.86 8.43
C PHE A 120 -3.28 -5.96 7.49
N ALA A 121 -2.43 -6.54 6.65
CA ALA A 121 -2.82 -7.65 5.75
C ALA A 121 -3.28 -8.88 6.53
N ARG A 122 -2.63 -9.21 7.65
CA ARG A 122 -3.07 -10.29 8.54
C ARG A 122 -4.44 -10.00 9.15
N SER A 123 -4.68 -8.76 9.58
CA SER A 123 -5.96 -8.34 10.14
C SER A 123 -7.09 -8.38 9.09
N GLN A 124 -6.86 -7.75 7.93
CA GLN A 124 -7.85 -7.69 6.84
C GLN A 124 -8.06 -9.03 6.14
N GLY A 125 -7.02 -9.85 6.02
CA GLY A 125 -7.11 -11.20 5.44
C GLY A 125 -7.99 -12.15 6.26
N GLY A 126 -8.28 -11.82 7.52
CA GLY A 126 -9.35 -12.45 8.29
C GLY A 126 -10.70 -12.43 7.55
N ARG A 127 -11.00 -11.34 6.82
CA ARG A 127 -12.23 -11.23 6.01
C ARG A 127 -12.26 -12.23 4.84
N ASN A 128 -11.11 -12.48 4.22
CA ASN A 128 -11.00 -13.47 3.14
C ASN A 128 -11.21 -14.88 3.69
N LEU A 129 -10.63 -15.18 4.86
CA LEU A 129 -10.92 -16.43 5.55
C LEU A 129 -12.40 -16.54 5.93
N ASP A 130 -12.99 -15.50 6.54
CA ASP A 130 -14.40 -15.50 6.98
C ASP A 130 -15.34 -15.70 5.79
N SER A 131 -15.05 -15.06 4.65
CA SER A 131 -15.79 -15.26 3.40
C SER A 131 -15.71 -16.72 2.93
N MET A 132 -14.53 -17.35 3.03
CA MET A 132 -14.35 -18.77 2.71
C MET A 132 -15.11 -19.69 3.67
N ALA A 133 -15.03 -19.44 4.98
CA ALA A 133 -15.75 -20.19 6.02
C ALA A 133 -17.27 -20.06 5.89
N ALA A 134 -17.76 -18.92 5.41
CA ALA A 134 -19.17 -18.67 5.20
C ALA A 134 -19.76 -19.45 4.00
N GLN A 135 -18.95 -20.06 3.13
CA GLN A 135 -19.45 -20.81 1.99
C GLN A 135 -20.29 -22.02 2.44
N PRO A 136 -21.49 -22.27 1.85
CA PRO A 136 -22.39 -23.35 2.29
C PRO A 136 -21.74 -24.74 2.27
N ASN A 137 -20.92 -25.00 1.25
CA ASN A 137 -20.21 -26.26 1.09
C ASN A 137 -19.14 -26.46 2.18
N CYS A 138 -18.45 -25.39 2.61
CA CYS A 138 -17.51 -25.46 3.72
C CYS A 138 -18.20 -25.86 5.03
N ARG A 139 -19.38 -25.30 5.31
CA ARG A 139 -20.19 -25.63 6.49
C ARG A 139 -20.68 -27.09 6.51
N THR A 140 -20.94 -27.65 5.34
CA THR A 140 -21.36 -29.06 5.20
C THR A 140 -20.17 -30.03 5.12
N GLY A 141 -18.93 -29.54 5.30
CA GLY A 141 -17.71 -30.34 5.25
C GLY A 141 -17.30 -30.76 3.83
N ARG A 142 -17.97 -30.23 2.80
CA ARG A 142 -17.63 -30.50 1.39
C ARG A 142 -16.48 -29.60 0.95
N PRO A 143 -15.44 -30.16 0.30
CA PRO A 143 -14.34 -29.35 -0.20
C PRO A 143 -14.80 -28.26 -1.18
N VAL A 144 -14.25 -27.06 -1.04
CA VAL A 144 -14.43 -25.97 -2.02
C VAL A 144 -13.09 -25.31 -2.30
N ALA A 145 -12.93 -24.79 -3.51
CA ALA A 145 -11.81 -23.97 -3.93
C ALA A 145 -12.33 -22.71 -4.64
N GLN A 146 -11.75 -21.55 -4.33
CA GLN A 146 -11.91 -20.31 -5.06
C GLN A 146 -10.70 -20.08 -5.95
N TRP A 147 -10.99 -19.71 -7.20
CA TRP A 147 -10.00 -19.39 -8.21
C TRP A 147 -10.26 -17.98 -8.72
N THR A 148 -9.19 -17.25 -8.97
CA THR A 148 -9.25 -15.90 -9.56
C THR A 148 -8.33 -15.86 -10.77
N PRO A 149 -8.74 -15.24 -11.89
CA PRO A 149 -7.85 -15.08 -13.02
C PRO A 149 -6.83 -13.99 -12.69
N PHE A 150 -5.56 -14.26 -12.97
CA PHE A 150 -4.47 -13.32 -12.79
C PHE A 150 -3.90 -12.93 -14.17
N PRO A 151 -3.85 -11.62 -14.48
CA PRO A 151 -3.27 -11.16 -15.73
C PRO A 151 -1.83 -11.68 -15.89
N GLY A 152 -1.56 -12.38 -16.98
CA GLY A 152 -0.25 -12.97 -17.27
C GLY A 152 0.11 -14.28 -16.55
N MET A 153 -0.71 -14.74 -15.59
CA MET A 153 -0.45 -15.99 -14.82
C MET A 153 -1.57 -17.03 -14.91
N GLY A 154 -2.76 -16.67 -15.43
CA GLY A 154 -3.89 -17.60 -15.51
C GLY A 154 -4.64 -17.73 -14.20
N TRP A 155 -5.36 -18.84 -14.00
CA TRP A 155 -6.20 -19.05 -12.82
C TRP A 155 -5.37 -19.54 -11.63
N THR A 156 -5.49 -18.87 -10.47
CA THR A 156 -4.78 -19.26 -9.25
C THR A 156 -5.74 -19.48 -8.09
N LEU A 157 -5.43 -20.48 -7.25
CA LEU A 157 -6.20 -20.87 -6.08
C LEU A 157 -6.04 -19.82 -4.96
N THR A 158 -7.04 -18.97 -4.80
CA THR A 158 -7.05 -17.86 -3.83
C THR A 158 -7.69 -18.22 -2.50
N GLY A 159 -8.37 -19.35 -2.42
CA GLY A 159 -8.81 -19.90 -1.15
C GLY A 159 -9.47 -21.26 -1.28
N GLN A 160 -9.60 -21.97 -0.17
CA GLN A 160 -10.22 -23.29 -0.13
C GLN A 160 -10.74 -23.62 1.26
N CYS A 161 -11.67 -24.56 1.34
CA CYS A 161 -12.10 -25.17 2.58
C CYS A 161 -12.04 -26.69 2.46
N ALA A 162 -11.37 -27.36 3.40
CA ALA A 162 -11.32 -28.82 3.49
C ALA A 162 -10.96 -29.25 4.91
N ASN A 163 -11.52 -30.37 5.38
CA ASN A 163 -11.13 -31.00 6.65
C ASN A 163 -11.18 -30.05 7.87
N ARG A 164 -12.20 -29.18 7.94
CA ARG A 164 -12.36 -28.13 8.98
C ARG A 164 -11.25 -27.06 8.98
N TRP A 165 -10.56 -26.91 7.87
CA TRP A 165 -9.63 -25.82 7.64
C TRP A 165 -10.13 -24.96 6.49
N VAL A 166 -9.99 -23.65 6.66
CA VAL A 166 -10.11 -22.67 5.59
C VAL A 166 -8.76 -22.07 5.33
N GLU A 167 -8.46 -21.91 4.06
CA GLU A 167 -7.29 -21.23 3.56
C GLU A 167 -7.73 -20.10 2.63
N ALA A 168 -7.06 -18.96 2.71
CA ALA A 168 -7.31 -17.83 1.82
C ALA A 168 -6.03 -17.01 1.66
N ASP A 169 -5.89 -16.36 0.52
CA ASP A 169 -4.79 -15.45 0.25
C ASP A 169 -5.08 -14.07 0.90
N SER A 170 -4.02 -13.46 1.42
CA SER A 170 -3.97 -12.07 1.87
C SER A 170 -2.81 -11.36 1.19
N TYR A 171 -2.92 -10.03 1.05
CA TYR A 171 -2.12 -9.28 0.10
C TYR A 171 -1.44 -8.11 0.77
N VAL A 172 -0.13 -7.96 0.50
CA VAL A 172 0.60 -6.72 0.72
C VAL A 172 1.07 -6.20 -0.64
N TYR A 173 0.48 -5.11 -1.09
CA TYR A 173 0.86 -4.46 -2.34
C TYR A 173 2.12 -3.62 -2.15
N VAL A 174 2.98 -3.65 -3.15
CA VAL A 174 4.19 -2.84 -3.24
C VAL A 174 3.92 -1.73 -4.26
N ILE A 175 4.11 -0.48 -3.84
CA ILE A 175 3.74 0.70 -4.61
C ILE A 175 4.99 1.55 -4.80
N ASP A 176 5.28 1.91 -6.06
CA ASP A 176 6.29 2.88 -6.44
C ASP A 176 5.81 4.28 -6.05
N SER A 177 6.41 4.81 -5.00
CA SER A 177 6.02 6.11 -4.46
C SER A 177 6.42 7.28 -5.35
N HIS A 178 7.48 7.14 -6.15
CA HIS A 178 7.90 8.14 -7.11
C HIS A 178 7.05 8.16 -8.38
N MET A 179 6.33 7.08 -8.67
CA MET A 179 5.34 7.08 -9.75
C MET A 179 3.98 7.63 -9.28
N ALA A 180 3.52 7.26 -8.08
CA ALA A 180 2.25 7.74 -7.54
C ALA A 180 2.31 9.22 -7.09
N ARG A 181 3.34 9.60 -6.31
CA ARG A 181 3.69 10.95 -5.83
C ARG A 181 2.66 11.76 -5.04
N ASN A 182 1.42 11.35 -4.93
CA ASN A 182 0.35 12.11 -4.29
C ASN A 182 0.10 11.71 -2.83
N ALA A 183 1.15 11.68 -1.99
CA ALA A 183 1.05 11.25 -0.59
C ALA A 183 1.54 12.29 0.43
N LEU A 184 0.93 12.29 1.60
CA LEU A 184 1.38 13.04 2.79
C LEU A 184 1.99 12.07 3.80
N TYR A 185 3.10 12.45 4.43
CA TYR A 185 3.69 11.66 5.50
C TYR A 185 3.05 12.02 6.84
N ILE A 186 2.12 11.17 7.29
CA ILE A 186 1.26 11.43 8.44
C ILE A 186 2.03 11.81 9.71
N PRO A 187 3.11 11.12 10.11
CA PRO A 187 3.82 11.47 11.34
C PRO A 187 4.38 12.90 11.33
N ASP A 188 4.80 13.40 10.16
CA ASP A 188 5.25 14.78 10.04
C ASP A 188 4.04 15.73 10.06
N GLN A 189 2.92 15.39 9.42
CA GLN A 189 1.72 16.24 9.41
C GLN A 189 1.08 16.39 10.81
N VAL A 190 1.08 15.35 11.66
CA VAL A 190 0.43 15.42 12.99
C VAL A 190 1.36 15.85 14.13
N ARG A 191 2.62 16.21 13.86
CA ARG A 191 3.65 16.46 14.89
C ARG A 191 3.33 17.60 15.86
N GLY A 192 2.44 18.52 15.47
CA GLY A 192 1.94 19.59 16.33
C GLY A 192 0.99 19.13 17.44
N ASP A 193 0.51 17.88 17.40
CA ASP A 193 -0.45 17.34 18.37
C ASP A 193 0.11 16.07 19.06
N ALA A 194 0.49 16.22 20.33
CA ALA A 194 1.02 15.12 21.13
C ALA A 194 0.03 13.94 21.29
N THR A 195 -1.28 14.18 21.19
CA THR A 195 -2.30 13.12 21.30
C THR A 195 -2.30 12.18 20.10
N LEU A 196 -1.76 12.64 18.96
CA LEU A 196 -1.65 11.88 17.71
C LEU A 196 -0.27 11.24 17.53
N GLY A 197 0.69 11.55 18.40
CA GLY A 197 2.06 11.03 18.32
C GLY A 197 2.16 9.49 18.34
N ARG A 198 1.16 8.79 18.90
CA ARG A 198 1.10 7.31 18.87
C ARG A 198 1.03 6.72 17.46
N TYR A 199 0.49 7.47 16.50
CA TYR A 199 0.36 7.04 15.09
C TYR A 199 1.67 7.20 14.31
N ALA A 200 2.67 7.89 14.88
CA ALA A 200 3.96 8.09 14.22
C ALA A 200 4.71 6.79 13.91
N SER A 201 4.50 5.75 14.72
CA SER A 201 5.14 4.43 14.57
C SER A 201 4.76 3.70 13.29
N GLN A 202 3.61 4.01 12.70
CA GLN A 202 3.10 3.32 11.51
C GLN A 202 3.84 3.71 10.22
N GLN A 203 4.69 4.75 10.26
CA GLN A 203 5.39 5.30 9.10
C GLN A 203 4.46 5.52 7.91
N GLU A 204 3.27 6.05 8.21
CA GLU A 204 2.16 6.11 7.27
C GLU A 204 2.38 7.20 6.22
N TRP A 205 2.20 6.79 4.96
CA TRP A 205 2.04 7.67 3.81
C TRP A 205 0.59 7.61 3.34
N ALA A 206 -0.14 8.70 3.53
CA ALA A 206 -1.55 8.80 3.17
C ALA A 206 -1.68 9.37 1.75
N TYR A 207 -2.00 8.50 0.79
CA TYR A 207 -2.24 8.90 -0.59
C TYR A 207 -3.60 9.54 -0.77
N ILE A 208 -3.67 10.60 -1.57
CA ILE A 208 -4.91 11.35 -1.79
C ILE A 208 -5.72 10.71 -2.91
N HIS A 209 -6.91 10.22 -2.57
CA HIS A 209 -7.98 9.75 -3.44
C HIS A 209 -7.68 8.56 -4.36
N HIS A 210 -6.57 8.55 -5.08
CA HIS A 210 -6.25 7.51 -6.05
C HIS A 210 -4.77 7.17 -6.08
N ILE A 211 -4.45 5.88 -6.21
CA ILE A 211 -3.13 5.38 -6.58
C ILE A 211 -3.32 4.62 -7.90
N PRO A 212 -2.76 5.10 -9.01
CA PRO A 212 -2.96 4.45 -10.31
C PRO A 212 -2.33 3.05 -10.31
N ASN A 213 -2.94 2.12 -11.06
CA ASN A 213 -2.43 0.76 -11.19
C ASN A 213 -0.99 0.71 -11.70
N THR A 214 -0.55 1.66 -12.54
CA THR A 214 0.82 1.73 -13.05
C THR A 214 1.84 2.00 -11.95
N ALA A 215 1.45 2.64 -10.84
CA ALA A 215 2.31 2.84 -9.68
C ALA A 215 2.38 1.59 -8.77
N VAL A 216 1.51 0.60 -8.95
CA VAL A 216 1.58 -0.65 -8.19
C VAL A 216 2.62 -1.56 -8.85
N ILE A 217 3.76 -1.78 -8.19
CA ILE A 217 4.85 -2.65 -8.68
C ILE A 217 4.37 -4.11 -8.74
N GLY A 218 3.64 -4.53 -7.72
CA GLY A 218 3.17 -5.89 -7.59
C GLY A 218 2.58 -6.16 -6.21
N VAL A 219 2.56 -7.43 -5.82
CA VAL A 219 1.94 -7.88 -4.58
C VAL A 219 2.70 -9.05 -3.99
N ARG A 220 2.94 -8.98 -2.68
CA ARG A 220 3.37 -10.11 -1.85
C ARG A 220 2.11 -10.84 -1.40
N VAL A 221 2.00 -12.09 -1.79
CA VAL A 221 0.88 -12.97 -1.43
C VAL A 221 1.25 -13.77 -0.20
N TYR A 222 0.37 -13.73 0.80
CA TYR A 222 0.49 -14.50 2.02
C TYR A 222 -0.64 -15.51 2.07
N ARG A 223 -0.31 -16.79 2.28
CA ARG A 223 -1.31 -17.81 2.54
C ARG A 223 -1.70 -17.75 4.00
N MET A 224 -2.98 -17.53 4.23
CA MET A 224 -3.60 -17.62 5.55
C MET A 224 -4.34 -18.93 5.69
N ARG A 225 -4.36 -19.47 6.90
CA ARG A 225 -5.09 -20.68 7.23
C ARG A 225 -5.64 -20.60 8.64
N ALA A 226 -6.86 -21.06 8.85
CA ALA A 226 -7.45 -21.18 10.19
C ALA A 226 -8.41 -22.36 10.26
N ARG A 227 -8.61 -22.88 11.48
CA ARG A 227 -9.63 -23.90 11.77
C ARG A 227 -11.00 -23.27 11.76
N VAL A 228 -11.97 -24.04 11.31
CA VAL A 228 -13.39 -23.70 11.37
C VAL A 228 -14.04 -24.60 12.42
N ASP A 229 -14.83 -24.00 13.30
CA ASP A 229 -15.63 -24.72 14.28
C ASP A 229 -16.89 -25.36 13.63
N ASN A 230 -17.65 -26.12 14.40
CA ASN A 230 -18.88 -26.76 13.90
C ASN A 230 -19.98 -25.75 13.51
N GLY A 231 -19.85 -24.47 13.92
CA GLY A 231 -20.77 -23.39 13.58
C GLY A 231 -20.38 -22.63 12.30
N GLY A 232 -19.29 -23.03 11.63
CA GLY A 232 -18.78 -22.31 10.46
C GLY A 232 -18.03 -21.02 10.81
N ARG A 233 -17.60 -20.85 12.06
CA ARG A 233 -16.83 -19.69 12.51
C ARG A 233 -15.34 -20.03 12.58
N ILE A 234 -14.52 -19.01 12.38
CA ILE A 234 -13.07 -19.14 12.38
C ILE A 234 -12.54 -19.09 13.81
N ASP A 235 -11.69 -20.05 14.16
CA ASP A 235 -10.83 -19.95 15.33
C ASP A 235 -9.57 -19.14 14.99
N PHE A 236 -9.62 -17.84 15.27
CA PHE A 236 -8.49 -16.93 15.04
C PHE A 236 -7.22 -17.31 15.81
N ARG A 237 -7.30 -18.13 16.87
CA ARG A 237 -6.11 -18.61 17.60
C ARG A 237 -5.29 -19.61 16.79
N SER A 238 -5.94 -20.30 15.85
CA SER A 238 -5.30 -21.24 14.94
C SER A 238 -4.77 -20.58 13.65
N GLN A 239 -4.93 -19.26 13.53
CA GLN A 239 -4.59 -18.53 12.31
C GLN A 239 -3.09 -18.53 12.05
N THR A 240 -2.69 -19.03 10.89
CA THR A 240 -1.34 -18.85 10.34
C THR A 240 -1.33 -17.75 9.29
N PHE A 241 -0.21 -17.04 9.16
CA PHE A 241 0.06 -16.05 8.12
C PHE A 241 1.47 -16.31 7.60
N ARG A 242 1.58 -16.79 6.35
CA ARG A 242 2.87 -17.20 5.77
C ARG A 242 3.03 -16.59 4.40
N TYR A 243 4.18 -15.97 4.15
CA TYR A 243 4.54 -15.55 2.80
C TYR A 243 4.57 -16.76 1.88
N ASP A 244 3.99 -16.61 0.68
CA ASP A 244 3.92 -17.65 -0.33
C ASP A 244 4.74 -17.25 -1.56
N ARG A 245 4.40 -16.13 -2.19
CA ARG A 245 5.02 -15.68 -3.45
C ARG A 245 4.89 -14.17 -3.66
N PHE A 246 5.71 -13.65 -4.58
CA PHE A 246 5.52 -12.31 -5.14
C PHE A 246 4.90 -12.42 -6.53
N MET A 247 4.05 -11.46 -6.89
CA MET A 247 3.38 -11.38 -8.18
C MET A 247 3.57 -9.96 -8.73
N GLY A 248 4.29 -9.84 -9.83
CA GLY A 248 4.51 -8.55 -10.51
C GLY A 248 3.25 -8.06 -11.24
N ASN A 249 3.04 -6.75 -11.23
CA ASN A 249 1.98 -6.13 -11.99
C ASN A 249 2.45 -5.83 -13.43
N PRO A 250 1.83 -6.42 -14.47
CA PRO A 250 2.22 -6.17 -15.86
C PRO A 250 1.94 -4.73 -16.33
N ALA A 251 1.11 -3.97 -15.60
CA ALA A 251 0.87 -2.56 -15.88
C ALA A 251 1.95 -1.62 -15.31
N HIS A 252 2.80 -2.11 -14.40
CA HIS A 252 3.84 -1.27 -13.81
C HIS A 252 4.88 -0.82 -14.83
N GLY A 253 5.34 0.42 -14.73
CA GLY A 253 6.33 0.99 -15.65
C GLY A 253 5.77 1.40 -17.02
N GLN A 254 4.49 1.19 -17.29
CA GLN A 254 3.84 1.75 -18.48
C GLN A 254 3.79 3.27 -18.33
N ALA A 255 4.35 3.99 -19.32
CA ALA A 255 4.45 5.45 -19.30
C ALA A 255 3.06 6.09 -19.12
N ARG A 256 2.84 6.73 -17.98
CA ARG A 256 1.62 7.49 -17.67
C ARG A 256 1.92 8.73 -16.86
N VAL A 257 0.99 9.68 -16.94
CA VAL A 257 1.00 10.94 -16.20
C VAL A 257 0.81 10.64 -14.71
N THR A 258 1.63 11.27 -13.86
CA THR A 258 1.45 11.25 -12.39
C THR A 258 0.04 11.74 -12.05
N TYR A 259 -0.65 11.05 -11.15
CA TYR A 259 -1.99 11.44 -10.73
C TYR A 259 -1.95 12.81 -10.02
N ASP A 260 -2.87 13.69 -10.42
CA ASP A 260 -3.07 15.01 -9.81
C ASP A 260 -4.47 15.07 -9.19
N PRO A 261 -4.57 15.09 -7.84
CA PRO A 261 -5.87 15.13 -7.17
C PRO A 261 -6.63 16.44 -7.42
N ALA A 262 -5.95 17.55 -7.76
CA ALA A 262 -6.62 18.82 -8.08
C ALA A 262 -7.31 18.81 -9.45
N ALA A 263 -6.86 17.92 -10.35
CA ALA A 263 -7.47 17.72 -11.66
C ALA A 263 -8.57 16.65 -11.66
N ASP A 264 -8.79 15.96 -10.52
CA ASP A 264 -9.80 14.91 -10.37
C ASP A 264 -11.06 15.46 -9.68
N PRO A 265 -12.19 15.61 -10.41
CA PRO A 265 -13.44 16.10 -9.82
C PRO A 265 -13.98 15.22 -8.68
N GLY A 266 -13.67 13.92 -8.69
CA GLY A 266 -14.09 12.98 -7.64
C GLY A 266 -13.27 13.09 -6.36
N ALA A 267 -12.06 13.66 -6.44
CA ALA A 267 -11.21 13.87 -5.29
C ALA A 267 -11.76 14.99 -4.40
N HIS A 268 -12.36 16.06 -4.95
CA HIS A 268 -12.71 17.27 -4.18
C HIS A 268 -11.53 17.83 -3.38
N PHE A 269 -10.33 17.74 -3.97
CA PHE A 269 -9.09 18.16 -3.34
C PHE A 269 -8.51 19.34 -4.12
N ASP A 270 -8.18 20.43 -3.43
CA ASP A 270 -7.50 21.59 -3.99
C ASP A 270 -6.58 22.22 -2.96
N TRP A 271 -5.99 23.36 -3.34
CA TRP A 271 -5.03 24.05 -2.49
C TRP A 271 -5.61 24.60 -1.17
N ARG A 272 -6.94 24.73 -1.05
CA ARG A 272 -7.68 25.21 0.11
C ARG A 272 -8.39 24.09 0.88
N THR A 273 -8.29 22.85 0.43
CA THR A 273 -8.93 21.71 1.12
C THR A 273 -8.43 21.65 2.56
N TYR A 274 -9.36 21.71 3.50
CA TYR A 274 -9.04 21.67 4.92
C TYR A 274 -8.52 20.29 5.33
N LEU A 275 -7.30 20.24 5.88
CA LEU A 275 -6.66 18.99 6.30
C LEU A 275 -6.65 18.76 7.80
N ASN A 276 -7.00 19.79 8.59
CA ASN A 276 -6.92 19.76 10.06
C ASN A 276 -5.50 19.41 10.58
N VAL A 277 -4.48 19.93 9.89
CA VAL A 277 -3.07 19.76 10.28
C VAL A 277 -2.79 20.64 11.50
N PRO A 278 -2.39 20.06 12.66
CA PRO A 278 -2.06 20.85 13.83
C PRO A 278 -0.78 21.66 13.61
N ALA A 279 -0.78 22.92 14.01
CA ALA A 279 0.39 23.77 13.91
C ALA A 279 1.58 23.17 14.70
N PRO A 280 2.77 22.99 14.08
CA PRO A 280 3.95 22.51 14.80
C PRO A 280 4.34 23.49 15.92
N ALA A 281 4.66 22.98 17.10
CA ALA A 281 5.23 23.78 18.17
C ALA A 281 6.62 24.31 17.76
N ALA A 282 6.92 25.58 18.05
CA ALA A 282 8.25 26.14 17.80
C ALA A 282 9.30 25.46 18.69
N ASN A 283 10.44 25.07 18.12
CA ASN A 283 11.55 24.53 18.90
C ASN A 283 12.27 25.66 19.67
N PRO A 284 12.80 25.38 20.89
CA PRO A 284 13.78 26.25 21.53
C PRO A 284 15.15 26.10 20.83
N TYR A 285 15.76 27.24 20.44
CA TYR A 285 17.00 27.44 19.65
C TYR A 285 18.24 26.53 19.90
N THR A 286 18.19 25.56 20.82
CA THR A 286 19.29 24.72 21.28
C THR A 286 19.41 23.35 20.58
N ARG A 287 18.53 23.00 19.64
CA ARG A 287 18.65 21.79 18.80
C ARG A 287 18.53 22.14 17.31
N GLY A 288 19.46 21.61 16.51
CA GLY A 288 19.65 21.89 15.09
C GLY A 288 18.35 22.18 14.32
N CYS A 289 18.23 23.43 13.87
CA CYS A 289 17.10 23.90 13.08
C CYS A 289 17.05 23.15 11.75
N SER A 290 15.87 22.67 11.35
CA SER A 290 15.58 22.19 9.99
C SER A 290 14.22 22.71 9.53
N ALA A 291 13.93 22.59 8.23
CA ALA A 291 12.63 23.01 7.67
C ALA A 291 11.47 22.18 8.26
N ILE A 292 11.74 20.96 8.74
CA ILE A 292 10.80 20.13 9.50
C ILE A 292 10.63 20.63 10.95
N ASN A 293 11.73 20.99 11.62
CA ASN A 293 11.74 21.28 13.07
C ASN A 293 11.55 22.75 13.46
N ARG A 294 11.39 23.68 12.51
CA ARG A 294 11.18 25.15 12.65
C ARG A 294 11.61 25.77 13.99
N CYS A 295 12.67 26.58 13.94
CA CYS A 295 13.05 27.45 15.05
C CYS A 295 12.04 28.61 15.23
N ARG A 296 11.94 29.12 16.46
CA ARG A 296 11.07 30.27 16.78
C ARG A 296 11.39 31.43 15.82
N ASP A 297 10.35 32.06 15.27
CA ASP A 297 10.36 33.18 14.31
C ASP A 297 10.34 32.84 12.80
N GLY A 298 10.20 31.56 12.42
CA GLY A 298 9.61 31.18 11.12
C GLY A 298 10.43 31.46 9.86
N ASN A 299 11.62 32.03 9.98
CA ASN A 299 12.60 32.12 8.91
C ASN A 299 13.65 31.03 9.15
N GLY A 300 13.67 30.03 8.25
CA GLY A 300 14.74 29.03 8.23
C GLY A 300 16.11 29.66 8.07
#